data_AF-A0AB38YH17-F1
#
_entry.id   AF-A0AB38YH17-F1
#
_cell.length_a   1.000
_cell.length_b   1.000
_cell.length_c   1.000
_cell.angle_alpha   90.00
_cell.angle_beta   90.00
_cell.angle_gamma   90.00
#
_symmetry.space_group_name_H-M   'P 1'
#
loop_
_entity.id
_entity.type
_entity.pdbx_description
1 polymer ?
#
loop_
_entity_poly.entity_id
_entity_poly.type
_entity_poly.pdbx_seq_one_letter_code
_entity_poly.pdbx_strand_id
1 'polypeptide(L)'
;MALWWCITSNSRCSYEELKRRRCLALGWRDLGSLQRYIKDDPRWERQFKTRVQLKGNLAYAKDQQWVDHGASVPELFWRFINMPAGDYIVLLEAGSQLTLGKTEVFGIARTPDRAIGCYQYDDQFDHAHQIHADLEWVDWHRARFGELNLPRVSFKSLLQDDTELPKVEAAWAAHAALPKA
;
A
#
# COMPACT_ATOMS: atom_id res chain seq x y z
N MET A 1 -5.67 -12.56 -8.92
CA MET A 1 -5.23 -11.21 -9.27
C MET A 1 -6.29 -10.29 -8.76
N ALA A 2 -5.94 -9.43 -7.82
CA ALA A 2 -6.80 -8.43 -7.23
C ALA A 2 -6.23 -7.02 -7.49
N LEU A 3 -7.08 -6.02 -7.29
CA LEU A 3 -6.73 -4.60 -7.32
C LEU A 3 -6.74 -4.03 -5.90
N TRP A 4 -5.62 -3.46 -5.51
CA TRP A 4 -5.43 -2.79 -4.23
C TRP A 4 -5.32 -1.29 -4.42
N TRP A 5 -6.26 -0.55 -3.86
CA TRP A 5 -6.18 0.90 -3.73
C TRP A 5 -5.35 1.23 -2.51
N CYS A 6 -4.24 1.94 -2.72
CA CYS A 6 -3.40 2.44 -1.66
C CYS A 6 -3.52 3.95 -1.59
N ILE A 7 -3.66 4.52 -0.38
CA ILE A 7 -3.69 5.98 -0.19
C ILE A 7 -2.58 6.39 0.77
N THR A 8 -1.76 7.35 0.33
CA THR A 8 -0.79 8.00 1.19
C THR A 8 -1.54 9.01 2.07
N SER A 9 -1.64 8.71 3.37
CA SER A 9 -2.52 9.42 4.31
C SER A 9 -1.87 10.62 4.99
N ASN A 10 -0.61 10.94 4.65
CA ASN A 10 0.11 12.07 5.23
C ASN A 10 1.09 12.68 4.21
N SER A 11 1.50 13.92 4.47
CA SER A 11 2.55 14.62 3.70
C SER A 11 3.95 13.99 3.81
N ARG A 12 4.06 12.84 4.47
CA ARG A 12 5.32 12.22 4.87
C ARG A 12 5.58 10.87 4.20
N CYS A 13 4.74 10.51 3.23
CA CYS A 13 5.01 9.48 2.24
C CYS A 13 4.30 9.93 0.98
N SER A 14 5.07 10.00 -0.12
CA SER A 14 4.57 10.42 -1.42
C SER A 14 4.77 9.32 -2.45
N TYR A 15 4.08 9.42 -3.58
CA TYR A 15 4.25 8.54 -4.71
C TYR A 15 5.71 8.54 -5.16
N GLU A 16 6.31 9.72 -5.24
CA GLU A 16 7.72 9.89 -5.61
C GLU A 16 8.66 9.20 -4.61
N GLU A 17 8.34 9.23 -3.31
CA GLU A 17 9.12 8.50 -2.32
C GLU A 17 9.03 6.99 -2.52
N LEU A 18 7.82 6.45 -2.69
CA LEU A 18 7.59 5.01 -2.92
C LEU A 18 8.21 4.54 -4.24
N LYS A 19 8.14 5.37 -5.29
CA LYS A 19 8.76 5.13 -6.59
C LYS A 19 10.28 5.08 -6.49
N ARG A 20 10.89 6.03 -5.79
CA ARG A 20 12.34 6.04 -5.55
C ARG A 20 12.81 4.84 -4.72
N ARG A 21 12.04 4.46 -3.70
CA ARG A 21 12.32 3.29 -2.84
C ARG A 21 11.98 1.95 -3.51
N ARG A 22 11.23 1.99 -4.62
CA ARG A 22 10.76 0.80 -5.36
C ARG A 22 10.02 -0.19 -4.45
N CYS A 23 9.16 0.33 -3.59
CA CYS A 23 8.42 -0.47 -2.60
C CYS A 23 6.96 -0.03 -2.51
N LEU A 24 6.13 -0.90 -1.93
CA LEU A 24 4.88 -0.48 -1.29
C LEU A 24 5.11 -0.38 0.21
N ALA A 25 4.62 0.66 0.86
CA ALA A 25 4.85 0.88 2.29
C ALA A 25 3.60 1.30 3.07
N LEU A 26 3.57 0.92 4.34
CA LEU A 26 2.55 1.33 5.31
C LEU A 26 3.17 2.15 6.44
N GLY A 27 2.37 3.08 6.96
CA GLY A 27 2.66 3.83 8.19
C GLY A 27 2.67 2.95 9.44
N TRP A 28 2.69 3.59 10.61
CA TRP A 28 2.81 2.97 11.93
C TRP A 28 4.23 2.59 12.36
N ARG A 29 5.23 3.39 11.99
CA ARG A 29 6.66 3.21 12.35
C ARG A 29 6.92 2.72 13.77
N ASP A 30 6.28 3.29 14.79
CA ASP A 30 6.54 2.98 16.20
C ASP A 30 6.00 1.60 16.64
N LEU A 31 5.32 0.86 15.75
CA LEU A 31 5.17 -0.59 15.94
C LEU A 31 6.53 -1.26 16.00
N GLY A 32 7.56 -0.72 15.34
CA GLY A 32 8.85 -1.37 15.18
C GLY A 32 8.77 -2.59 14.26
N SER A 33 9.93 -3.15 13.91
CA SER A 33 9.99 -4.30 12.99
C SER A 33 9.07 -5.46 13.40
N LEU A 34 8.31 -5.95 12.42
CA LEU A 34 7.45 -7.13 12.53
C LEU A 34 8.11 -8.39 11.98
N GLN A 35 9.35 -8.32 11.46
CA GLN A 35 10.03 -9.41 10.74
C GLN A 35 9.95 -10.74 11.49
N ARG A 36 10.25 -10.74 12.79
CA ARG A 36 10.25 -11.93 13.65
C ARG A 36 8.88 -12.58 13.85
N TYR A 37 7.81 -11.89 13.49
CA TYR A 37 6.43 -12.34 13.59
C TYR A 37 5.84 -12.74 12.24
N ILE A 38 6.57 -12.60 11.13
CA ILE A 38 6.07 -13.00 9.82
C ILE A 38 6.39 -14.47 9.61
N LYS A 39 5.35 -15.25 9.28
CA LYS A 39 5.46 -16.69 9.01
C LYS A 39 4.49 -17.07 7.90
N ASP A 40 4.97 -17.85 6.94
CA ASP A 40 4.15 -18.45 5.89
C ASP A 40 3.40 -19.68 6.41
N ASP A 41 2.47 -19.44 7.34
CA ASP A 41 1.59 -20.45 7.93
C ASP A 41 0.17 -19.86 8.10
N PRO A 42 -0.86 -20.43 7.43
CA PRO A 42 -2.25 -19.95 7.55
C PRO A 42 -2.77 -19.94 8.99
N ARG A 43 -2.27 -20.81 9.86
CA ARG A 43 -2.68 -20.88 11.28
C ARG A 43 -2.08 -19.76 12.12
N TRP A 44 -1.16 -18.97 11.55
CA TRP A 44 -0.42 -17.91 12.23
C TRP A 44 -1.14 -16.56 12.20
N GLU A 45 -2.15 -16.40 11.35
CA GLU A 45 -2.91 -15.16 11.16
C GLU A 45 -3.35 -14.53 12.48
N ARG A 46 -4.01 -15.32 13.34
CA ARG A 46 -4.54 -14.84 14.61
C ARG A 46 -3.44 -14.33 15.54
N GLN A 47 -2.32 -15.05 15.61
CA GLN A 47 -1.17 -14.71 16.44
C GLN A 47 -0.50 -13.45 15.91
N PHE A 48 -0.28 -13.35 14.60
CA PHE A 48 0.25 -12.15 13.97
C PHE A 48 -0.61 -10.93 14.29
N LYS A 49 -1.92 -11.00 14.02
CA LYS A 49 -2.87 -9.91 14.28
C LYS A 49 -2.87 -9.48 15.76
N THR A 50 -2.85 -10.46 16.67
CA THR A 50 -2.76 -10.19 18.11
C THR A 50 -1.47 -9.44 18.47
N ARG A 51 -0.33 -9.81 17.88
CA ARG A 51 0.96 -9.14 18.12
C ARG A 51 0.98 -7.71 17.61
N VAL A 52 0.42 -7.47 16.42
CA VAL A 52 0.27 -6.11 15.86
C VAL A 52 -0.60 -5.25 16.78
N GLN A 53 -1.76 -5.77 17.21
CA GLN A 53 -2.65 -5.05 18.11
C GLN A 53 -1.97 -4.71 19.45
N LEU A 54 -1.29 -5.67 20.09
CA LEU A 54 -0.61 -5.44 21.37
C LEU A 54 0.51 -4.41 21.23
N LYS A 55 1.33 -4.51 20.18
CA LYS A 55 2.42 -3.55 19.94
C LYS A 55 1.86 -2.15 19.68
N GLY A 56 0.78 -2.04 18.91
CA GLY A 56 0.16 -0.76 18.64
C GLY A 56 -0.51 -0.15 19.86
N ASN A 57 -1.22 -0.94 20.67
CA ASN A 57 -1.80 -0.48 21.94
C ASN A 57 -0.74 0.08 22.91
N LEU A 58 0.49 -0.43 22.86
CA LEU A 58 1.59 0.06 23.68
C LEU A 58 2.25 1.31 23.07
N ALA A 59 2.58 1.27 21.78
CA ALA A 59 3.30 2.36 21.10
C ALA A 59 2.43 3.61 20.91
N TYR A 60 1.14 3.42 20.64
CA TYR A 60 0.19 4.46 20.25
C TYR A 60 -0.93 4.66 21.27
N ALA A 61 -0.70 4.31 22.54
CA ALA A 61 -1.71 4.37 23.59
C ALA A 61 -2.41 5.74 23.73
N LYS A 62 -1.72 6.82 23.34
CA LYS A 62 -2.21 8.21 23.40
C LYS A 62 -2.44 8.83 22.03
N ASP A 63 -2.29 8.07 20.95
CA ASP A 63 -2.47 8.56 19.58
C ASP A 63 -3.95 8.44 19.19
N GLN A 64 -4.57 9.56 18.83
CA GLN A 64 -5.98 9.59 18.45
C GLN A 64 -6.28 8.73 17.22
N GLN A 65 -5.37 8.69 16.23
CA GLN A 65 -5.57 7.85 15.05
C GLN A 65 -5.56 6.36 15.40
N TRP A 66 -4.77 5.95 16.39
CA TRP A 66 -4.81 4.58 16.89
C TRP A 66 -6.09 4.29 17.68
N VAL A 67 -6.58 5.25 18.47
CA VAL A 67 -7.87 5.09 19.15
C VAL A 67 -9.01 4.89 18.14
N ASP A 68 -9.03 5.69 17.07
CA ASP A 68 -10.12 5.67 16.09
C ASP A 68 -10.03 4.50 15.09
N HIS A 69 -8.81 4.06 14.76
CA HIS A 69 -8.57 3.09 13.67
C HIS A 69 -7.74 1.87 14.05
N GLY A 70 -7.16 1.81 15.25
CA GLY A 70 -6.21 0.78 15.66
C GLY A 70 -6.77 -0.64 15.56
N ALA A 71 -8.09 -0.81 15.70
CA ALA A 71 -8.76 -2.10 15.56
C ALA A 71 -8.68 -2.70 14.14
N SER A 72 -8.55 -1.87 13.09
CA SER A 72 -8.43 -2.36 11.70
C SER A 72 -6.98 -2.57 11.25
N VAL A 73 -6.01 -2.02 11.98
CA VAL A 73 -4.59 -2.09 11.63
C VAL A 73 -4.06 -3.54 11.56
N PRO A 74 -4.40 -4.47 12.47
CA PRO A 74 -3.96 -5.86 12.37
C PRO A 74 -4.38 -6.55 11.07
N GLU A 75 -5.63 -6.33 10.63
CA GLU A 75 -6.15 -6.87 9.37
C GLU A 75 -5.40 -6.29 8.18
N LEU A 76 -5.22 -4.96 8.18
CA LEU A 76 -4.46 -4.24 7.16
C LEU A 76 -3.05 -4.81 6.99
N PHE A 77 -2.30 -4.97 8.09
CA PHE A 77 -0.95 -5.52 8.05
C PHE A 77 -0.93 -6.97 7.57
N TRP A 78 -1.92 -7.78 7.97
CA TRP A 78 -2.01 -9.17 7.53
C TRP A 78 -2.20 -9.27 6.02
N ARG A 79 -3.12 -8.47 5.45
CA ARG A 79 -3.34 -8.40 4.00
C ARG A 79 -2.10 -7.91 3.26
N PHE A 80 -1.46 -6.87 3.79
CA PHE A 80 -0.25 -6.30 3.22
C PHE A 80 0.89 -7.34 3.11
N ILE A 81 1.20 -8.07 4.18
CA ILE A 81 2.27 -9.08 4.13
C ILE A 81 1.87 -10.36 3.38
N ASN A 82 0.58 -10.59 3.11
CA ASN A 82 0.10 -11.75 2.36
C ASN A 82 -0.31 -11.42 0.92
N MET A 83 0.01 -10.23 0.42
CA MET A 83 -0.34 -9.84 -0.94
C MET A 83 0.25 -10.84 -1.95
N PRO A 84 -0.59 -11.49 -2.78
CA PRO A 84 -0.16 -12.42 -3.81
C PRO A 84 0.74 -11.77 -4.87
N ALA A 85 1.50 -12.61 -5.56
CA ALA A 85 2.19 -12.20 -6.79
C ALA A 85 1.17 -11.91 -7.90
N GLY A 86 1.47 -10.90 -8.72
CA GLY A 86 0.67 -10.51 -9.87
C GLY A 86 -0.55 -9.65 -9.57
N ASP A 87 -0.78 -9.27 -8.32
CA ASP A 87 -1.81 -8.31 -7.92
C ASP A 87 -1.41 -6.89 -8.35
N TYR A 88 -2.41 -6.04 -8.58
CA TYR A 88 -2.20 -4.65 -8.96
C TYR A 88 -2.40 -3.72 -7.79
N ILE A 89 -1.64 -2.63 -7.79
CA ILE A 89 -1.73 -1.57 -6.82
C ILE A 89 -2.01 -0.28 -7.59
N VAL A 90 -2.99 0.48 -7.13
CA VAL A 90 -3.26 1.86 -7.58
C VAL A 90 -2.94 2.78 -6.40
N LEU A 91 -2.02 3.71 -6.59
CA LEU A 91 -1.67 4.69 -5.57
C LEU A 91 -2.48 5.98 -5.75
N LEU A 92 -3.13 6.36 -4.67
CA LEU A 92 -3.87 7.60 -4.49
C LEU A 92 -3.10 8.55 -3.58
N GLU A 93 -3.05 9.82 -3.94
CA GLU A 93 -2.57 10.87 -3.04
C GLU A 93 -3.52 12.05 -3.05
N ALA A 94 -3.52 12.83 -1.97
CA ALA A 94 -4.17 14.13 -1.99
C ALA A 94 -3.43 15.03 -2.99
N GLY A 95 -4.16 15.48 -4.01
CA GLY A 95 -3.60 16.34 -5.05
C GLY A 95 -3.15 17.70 -4.50
N SER A 96 -2.39 18.42 -5.32
CA SER A 96 -1.84 19.73 -4.97
C SER A 96 -2.93 20.80 -4.74
N GLN A 97 -2.52 21.99 -4.30
CA GLN A 97 -3.43 23.15 -4.24
C GLN A 97 -4.13 23.45 -5.57
N LEU A 98 -3.49 23.14 -6.71
CA LEU A 98 -4.08 23.31 -8.03
C LEU A 98 -5.26 22.36 -8.28
N THR A 99 -5.28 21.20 -7.63
CA THR A 99 -6.39 20.24 -7.71
C THR A 99 -7.33 20.31 -6.51
N LEU A 100 -7.25 21.44 -5.76
CA LEU A 100 -8.07 21.75 -4.58
C LEU A 100 -8.02 20.65 -3.50
N GLY A 101 -6.91 19.91 -3.42
CA GLY A 101 -6.75 18.81 -2.46
C GLY A 101 -7.61 17.58 -2.76
N LYS A 102 -8.16 17.46 -3.98
CA LYS A 102 -8.87 16.23 -4.40
C LYS A 102 -7.90 15.06 -4.45
N THR A 103 -8.35 13.88 -4.02
CA THR A 103 -7.59 12.65 -4.16
C THR A 103 -7.45 12.28 -5.63
N GLU A 104 -6.23 11.97 -6.07
CA GLU A 104 -5.92 11.66 -7.46
C GLU A 104 -5.12 10.36 -7.56
N VAL A 105 -5.26 9.65 -8.68
CA VAL A 105 -4.40 8.51 -9.02
C VAL A 105 -3.07 9.01 -9.56
N PHE A 106 -1.97 8.61 -8.93
CA PHE A 106 -0.61 9.01 -9.33
C PHE A 106 0.13 7.92 -10.10
N GLY A 107 -0.07 6.66 -9.73
CA GLY A 107 0.61 5.57 -10.38
C GLY A 107 0.01 4.21 -10.07
N ILE A 108 0.44 3.25 -10.85
CA ILE A 108 0.10 1.85 -10.69
C ILE A 108 1.36 1.00 -10.55
N ALA A 109 1.25 -0.11 -9.86
CA ALA A 109 2.29 -1.11 -9.73
C ALA A 109 1.67 -2.52 -9.85
N ARG A 110 2.53 -3.51 -10.12
CA ARG A 110 2.15 -4.93 -10.07
C ARG A 110 3.12 -5.65 -9.16
N THR A 111 2.61 -6.46 -8.24
CA THR A 111 3.46 -7.23 -7.32
C THR A 111 4.26 -8.28 -8.10
N PRO A 112 5.61 -8.26 -8.03
CA PRO A 112 6.42 -9.21 -8.79
C PRO A 112 6.38 -10.61 -8.17
N ASP A 113 6.30 -10.70 -6.85
CA ASP A 113 6.33 -11.93 -6.06
C ASP A 113 5.35 -11.86 -4.87
N ARG A 114 5.31 -12.93 -4.06
CA ARG A 114 4.48 -12.94 -2.84
C ARG A 114 5.12 -12.03 -1.79
N ALA A 115 4.35 -11.11 -1.23
CA ALA A 115 4.85 -10.11 -0.30
C ALA A 115 5.50 -10.67 0.99
N ILE A 116 5.10 -11.86 1.44
CA ILE A 116 5.49 -12.40 2.75
C ILE A 116 7.01 -12.62 2.90
N GLY A 117 7.69 -12.91 1.79
CA GLY A 117 9.15 -13.07 1.76
C GLY A 117 9.92 -11.75 1.62
N CYS A 118 9.22 -10.65 1.35
CA CYS A 118 9.80 -9.38 0.89
C CYS A 118 9.63 -8.26 1.91
N TYR A 119 9.08 -8.58 3.09
CA TYR A 119 8.90 -7.61 4.15
C TYR A 119 10.23 -7.06 4.64
N GLN A 120 10.31 -5.73 4.73
CA GLN A 120 11.41 -5.00 5.32
C GLN A 120 10.88 -3.90 6.24
N TYR A 121 11.71 -3.51 7.21
CA TYR A 121 11.42 -2.40 8.11
C TYR A 121 12.57 -1.40 8.06
N ASP A 122 12.23 -0.13 7.82
CA ASP A 122 13.18 0.97 7.77
C ASP A 122 12.65 2.14 8.62
N ASP A 123 13.27 2.35 9.77
CA ASP A 123 12.85 3.36 10.75
C ASP A 123 13.18 4.80 10.35
N GLN A 124 13.91 5.00 9.25
CA GLN A 124 14.19 6.33 8.71
C GLN A 124 12.95 6.98 8.08
N PHE A 125 11.93 6.17 7.74
CA PHE A 125 10.70 6.63 7.08
C PHE A 125 9.49 6.51 8.01
N ASP A 126 8.52 7.41 7.86
CA ASP A 126 7.25 7.29 8.59
C ASP A 126 6.40 6.12 8.07
N HIS A 127 6.48 5.85 6.76
CA HIS A 127 6.03 4.60 6.16
C HIS A 127 7.17 3.57 6.20
N ALA A 128 7.43 3.09 7.40
CA ALA A 128 8.58 2.23 7.72
C ALA A 128 8.41 0.78 7.26
N HIS A 129 7.16 0.30 7.15
CA HIS A 129 6.86 -1.09 6.86
C HIS A 129 6.70 -1.28 5.36
N GLN A 130 7.63 -2.01 4.75
CA GLN A 130 7.75 -2.13 3.29
C GLN A 130 7.55 -3.57 2.86
N ILE A 131 6.98 -3.74 1.66
CA ILE A 131 7.04 -4.98 0.88
C ILE A 131 7.57 -4.65 -0.50
N HIS A 132 8.36 -5.58 -1.04
CA HIS A 132 9.11 -5.45 -2.29
C HIS A 132 10.19 -4.37 -2.22
N ALA A 133 11.34 -4.62 -2.85
CA ALA A 133 12.46 -3.68 -2.95
C ALA A 133 12.81 -3.33 -4.41
N ASP A 134 12.02 -3.86 -5.34
CA ASP A 134 12.21 -3.78 -6.77
C ASP A 134 10.91 -3.47 -7.53
N LEU A 135 9.86 -3.04 -6.80
CA LEU A 135 8.54 -2.73 -7.34
C LEU A 135 8.65 -1.68 -8.46
N GLU A 136 8.16 -2.05 -9.65
CA GLU A 136 8.05 -1.13 -10.77
C GLU A 136 6.77 -0.31 -10.64
N TRP A 137 6.95 1.00 -10.56
CA TRP A 137 5.86 1.97 -10.58
C TRP A 137 5.74 2.57 -11.97
N VAL A 138 4.50 2.67 -12.45
CA VAL A 138 4.13 3.28 -13.71
C VAL A 138 3.29 4.52 -13.42
N ASP A 139 3.70 5.65 -13.98
CA ASP A 139 2.98 6.92 -13.82
C ASP A 139 1.60 6.83 -14.47
N TRP A 140 0.56 7.24 -13.74
CA TRP A 140 -0.79 7.25 -14.28
C TRP A 140 -1.05 8.52 -15.09
N HIS A 141 -1.04 8.39 -16.41
CA HIS A 141 -1.40 9.48 -17.31
C HIS A 141 -2.87 9.41 -17.72
N ARG A 142 -3.72 10.26 -17.14
CA ARG A 142 -5.16 10.34 -17.46
C ARG A 142 -5.44 10.51 -18.95
N ALA A 143 -4.63 11.32 -19.65
CA ALA A 143 -4.78 11.54 -21.09
C ALA A 143 -4.56 10.27 -21.93
N ARG A 144 -3.81 9.29 -21.41
CA ARG A 144 -3.48 8.05 -22.10
C ARG A 144 -4.35 6.89 -21.66
N PHE A 145 -4.59 6.75 -20.36
CA PHE A 145 -5.25 5.60 -19.76
C PHE A 145 -6.70 5.88 -19.32
N GLY A 146 -7.15 7.13 -19.44
CA GLY A 146 -8.46 7.57 -18.98
C GLY A 146 -8.53 7.82 -17.48
N GLU A 147 -9.75 8.02 -16.99
CA GLU A 147 -10.05 8.22 -15.58
C GLU A 147 -10.51 6.92 -14.92
N LEU A 148 -9.98 6.64 -13.73
CA LEU A 148 -10.44 5.55 -12.88
C LEU A 148 -11.51 6.08 -11.92
N ASN A 149 -12.57 5.31 -11.72
CA ASN A 149 -13.54 5.64 -10.68
C ASN A 149 -12.92 5.33 -9.32
N LEU A 150 -12.80 6.34 -8.46
CA LEU A 150 -12.29 6.15 -7.10
C LEU A 150 -13.22 5.25 -6.28
N PRO A 151 -12.69 4.52 -5.27
CA PRO A 151 -13.51 3.72 -4.37
C PRO A 151 -14.61 4.55 -3.71
N ARG A 152 -15.82 4.00 -3.66
CA ARG A 152 -16.99 4.67 -3.04
C ARG A 152 -16.97 4.62 -1.52
N VAL A 153 -16.09 3.82 -0.94
CA VAL A 153 -15.92 3.66 0.51
C VAL A 153 -14.67 4.40 0.96
N SER A 154 -14.77 5.09 2.10
CA SER A 154 -13.58 5.64 2.75
C SER A 154 -12.74 4.50 3.33
N PHE A 155 -11.42 4.56 3.14
CA PHE A 155 -10.49 3.59 3.68
C PHE A 155 -9.20 4.27 4.13
N LYS A 156 -8.44 3.60 5.00
CA LYS A 156 -7.14 4.07 5.47
C LYS A 156 -6.05 3.15 4.94
N SER A 157 -5.07 3.74 4.27
CA SER A 157 -3.88 3.10 3.71
C SER A 157 -4.10 2.10 2.57
N LEU A 158 -4.94 1.07 2.74
CA LEU A 158 -5.13 0.02 1.74
C LEU A 158 -6.58 -0.49 1.70
N LEU A 159 -7.10 -0.74 0.50
CA LEU A 159 -8.42 -1.32 0.24
C LEU A 159 -8.32 -2.25 -0.96
N GLN A 160 -8.91 -3.45 -0.88
CA GLN A 160 -9.10 -4.29 -2.05
C GLN A 160 -10.45 -3.95 -2.69
N ASP A 161 -10.44 -3.58 -3.97
CA ASP A 161 -11.64 -3.32 -4.77
C ASP A 161 -11.33 -3.51 -6.25
N ASP A 162 -11.84 -4.59 -6.83
CA ASP A 162 -11.53 -5.07 -8.18
C ASP A 162 -12.35 -4.35 -9.28
N THR A 163 -13.17 -3.35 -8.93
CA THR A 163 -14.08 -2.68 -9.87
C THR A 163 -13.35 -2.10 -11.09
N GLU A 164 -12.14 -1.55 -10.91
CA GLU A 164 -11.34 -0.93 -11.97
C GLU A 164 -10.22 -1.83 -12.51
N LEU A 165 -10.16 -3.10 -12.07
CA LEU A 165 -9.08 -4.03 -12.42
C LEU A 165 -8.86 -4.15 -13.94
N PRO A 166 -9.90 -4.31 -14.80
CA PRO A 166 -9.68 -4.46 -16.24
C PRO A 166 -9.00 -3.25 -16.89
N LYS A 167 -9.25 -2.02 -16.40
CA LYS A 167 -8.61 -0.82 -16.93
C LYS A 167 -7.15 -0.72 -16.50
N VAL A 168 -6.87 -1.08 -15.24
CA VAL A 168 -5.51 -1.09 -14.69
C VAL A 168 -4.65 -2.14 -15.41
N GLU A 169 -5.21 -3.32 -15.67
CA GLU A 169 -4.57 -4.37 -16.47
C GLU A 169 -4.22 -3.89 -17.89
N ALA A 170 -5.18 -3.26 -18.57
CA ALA A 170 -4.96 -2.72 -19.91
C ALA A 170 -3.88 -1.63 -19.92
N ALA A 171 -3.89 -0.73 -18.93
CA ALA A 171 -2.87 0.31 -18.79
C ALA A 171 -1.47 -0.28 -18.54
N TRP A 172 -1.37 -1.29 -17.67
CA TRP A 172 -0.12 -2.00 -17.39
C TRP A 172 0.44 -2.69 -18.64
N ALA A 173 -0.41 -3.41 -19.39
CA ALA A 173 -0.02 -4.07 -20.63
C ALA A 173 0.45 -3.07 -21.69
N ALA A 174 -0.25 -1.93 -21.82
CA ALA A 174 0.11 -0.86 -22.75
C ALA A 174 1.44 -0.17 -22.39
N HIS A 175 1.79 -0.09 -21.11
CA HIS A 175 3.11 0.36 -20.66
C HIS A 175 4.19 -0.66 -20.99
N ALA A 176 3.97 -1.94 -20.67
CA ALA A 176 4.93 -3.01 -20.92
C ALA A 176 5.28 -3.20 -22.41
N ALA A 177 4.36 -2.81 -23.32
CA ALA A 177 4.57 -2.85 -24.76
C ALA A 177 5.41 -1.68 -25.32
N LEU A 178 5.74 -0.67 -24.51
CA LEU A 178 6.58 0.44 -24.96
C LEU A 178 8.04 -0.01 -25.13
N PRO A 179 8.73 0.47 -26.17
CA PRO A 179 10.16 0.23 -26.31
C PRO A 179 10.89 0.83 -25.10
N LYS A 180 11.66 -0.01 -24.40
CA LYS A 180 12.55 0.43 -23.33
C LYS A 180 13.66 1.27 -23.99
N ALA A 181 13.71 2.55 -23.65
CA ALA A 181 14.74 3.49 -24.12
C ALA A 181 16.12 3.13 -23.58
#